data_AF-A0A522VVH0-F1
#
_entry.id   AF-A0A522VVH0-F1
#
_cell.length_a   1.000
_cell.length_b   1.000
_cell.length_c   1.000
_cell.angle_alpha   90.00
_cell.angle_beta   90.00
_cell.angle_gamma   90.00
#
_symmetry.space_group_name_H-M   'P 1'
#
loop_
_entity.id
_entity.type
_entity.pdbx_description
1 polymer ?
#
loop_
_entity_poly.entity_id
_entity_poly.type
_entity_poly.pdbx_seq_one_letter_code
_entity_poly.pdbx_strand_id
1 'polypeptide(L)'
;MKAILWFLPALALAGCATFSEDGGFGAVESAVRERTGQSTRWVRSGEEANTVRARVKQLLAQPLDAESAVQIALLNNPGLQARYAELGIAEADLVQASRW
;
A
#
# COMPACT_ATOMS: atom_id res chain seq x y z
N MET A 1 5.96 -51.02 -0.82
CA MET A 1 5.11 -49.98 -1.44
C MET A 1 3.99 -49.57 -0.48
N LYS A 2 4.28 -48.78 0.57
CA LYS A 2 3.31 -48.19 1.51
C LYS A 2 4.07 -47.24 2.46
N ALA A 3 4.59 -46.14 1.93
CA ALA A 3 5.26 -45.11 2.74
C ALA A 3 5.11 -43.69 2.17
N ILE A 4 4.32 -43.50 1.11
CA ILE A 4 4.16 -42.20 0.44
C ILE A 4 2.82 -41.53 0.84
N LEU A 5 1.93 -42.27 1.49
CA LEU A 5 0.57 -41.81 1.83
C LEU A 5 0.48 -41.25 3.25
N TRP A 6 1.46 -40.46 3.70
CA TRP A 6 1.41 -39.84 5.04
C TRP A 6 2.10 -38.48 5.14
N PHE A 7 2.23 -37.77 4.01
CA PHE A 7 2.76 -36.39 3.99
C PHE A 7 1.76 -35.36 3.44
N LEU A 8 0.52 -35.77 3.12
CA LEU A 8 -0.42 -34.90 2.41
C LEU A 8 -1.28 -33.94 3.27
N PRO A 9 -1.48 -34.09 4.60
CA PRO A 9 -2.36 -33.14 5.30
C PRO A 9 -1.65 -31.86 5.77
N ALA A 10 -0.32 -31.77 5.69
CA ALA A 10 0.43 -30.65 6.25
C ALA A 10 0.40 -29.36 5.40
N LEU A 11 0.07 -29.44 4.10
CA LEU A 11 0.04 -28.26 3.22
C LEU A 11 -1.26 -27.46 3.29
N ALA A 12 -2.33 -28.01 3.88
CA ALA A 12 -3.64 -27.35 3.92
C ALA A 12 -3.81 -26.35 5.08
N LEU A 13 -2.79 -26.20 5.95
CA LEU A 13 -2.80 -25.24 7.07
C LEU A 13 -1.99 -23.97 6.81
N ALA A 14 -1.43 -23.77 5.61
CA ALA A 14 -0.90 -22.46 5.20
C ALA A 14 -2.09 -21.51 4.95
N GLY A 15 -2.58 -20.89 6.03
CA GLY A 15 -3.80 -20.10 6.06
C GLY A 15 -3.80 -18.89 5.12
N CYS A 16 -5.01 -18.46 4.77
CA CYS A 16 -5.33 -17.31 3.91
C CYS A 16 -4.97 -15.92 4.48
N ALA A 17 -4.08 -15.85 5.48
CA ALA A 17 -3.52 -14.60 6.00
C ALA A 17 -2.12 -14.43 5.39
N THR A 18 -2.07 -14.17 4.09
CA THR A 18 -0.82 -13.74 3.45
C THR A 18 -0.57 -12.29 3.82
N PHE A 19 0.59 -12.02 4.43
CA PHE A 19 1.02 -10.67 4.76
C PHE A 19 1.29 -9.88 3.49
N SER A 20 0.91 -8.60 3.48
CA SER A 20 1.10 -7.74 2.32
C SER A 20 2.49 -7.09 2.34
N GLU A 21 3.25 -7.23 1.25
CA GLU A 21 4.60 -6.67 1.11
C GLU A 21 4.63 -5.13 1.12
N ASP A 22 3.47 -4.50 0.94
CA ASP A 22 3.27 -3.06 1.02
C ASP A 22 2.76 -2.56 2.39
N GLY A 23 2.77 -3.41 3.43
CA GLY A 23 2.33 -3.05 4.77
C GLY A 23 0.82 -2.78 4.88
N GLY A 24 0.01 -3.32 3.96
CA GLY A 24 -1.44 -3.13 3.95
C GLY A 24 -1.91 -1.88 3.20
N PHE A 25 -0.99 -1.18 2.53
CA PHE A 25 -1.30 0.04 1.78
C PHE A 25 -2.25 -0.20 0.59
N GLY A 26 -2.25 -1.38 -0.02
CA GLY A 26 -3.13 -1.72 -1.13
C GLY A 26 -4.62 -1.55 -0.80
N ALA A 27 -5.02 -1.84 0.44
CA ALA A 27 -6.41 -1.59 0.89
C ALA A 27 -6.75 -0.09 0.91
N VAL A 28 -5.79 0.76 1.25
CA VAL A 28 -5.94 2.22 1.19
C VAL A 28 -6.05 2.69 -0.27
N GLU A 29 -5.21 2.16 -1.16
CA GLU A 29 -5.26 2.49 -2.59
C GLU A 29 -6.63 2.12 -3.20
N SER A 30 -7.13 0.92 -2.92
CA SER A 30 -8.47 0.48 -3.36
C SER A 30 -9.57 1.39 -2.80
N ALA A 31 -9.55 1.70 -1.50
CA ALA A 31 -10.56 2.54 -0.88
C ALA A 31 -10.57 3.97 -1.45
N VAL A 32 -9.39 4.55 -1.72
CA VAL A 32 -9.28 5.86 -2.37
C VAL A 32 -9.85 5.79 -3.79
N ARG A 33 -9.49 4.77 -4.57
CA ARG A 33 -10.00 4.60 -5.93
C ARG A 33 -11.52 4.48 -5.96
N GLU A 34 -12.09 3.63 -5.12
CA GLU A 34 -13.53 3.37 -5.07
C GLU A 34 -14.33 4.62 -4.66
N ARG A 35 -13.80 5.40 -3.71
CA ARG A 35 -14.52 6.54 -3.12
C ARG A 35 -14.31 7.86 -3.85
N THR A 36 -13.17 8.04 -4.50
CA THR A 36 -12.78 9.33 -5.10
C THR A 36 -12.50 9.23 -6.60
N GLY A 37 -12.34 8.03 -7.15
CA GLY A 37 -11.88 7.83 -8.51
C GLY A 37 -10.39 8.14 -8.71
N GLN A 38 -9.67 8.61 -7.69
CA GLN A 38 -8.27 9.06 -7.79
C GLN A 38 -7.25 7.98 -7.38
N SER A 39 -5.97 8.22 -7.67
CA SER A 39 -4.87 7.41 -7.13
C SER A 39 -4.22 8.06 -5.91
N THR A 40 -3.71 7.24 -5.00
CA THR A 40 -2.76 7.65 -3.97
C THR A 40 -1.47 6.84 -4.11
N ARG A 41 -0.36 7.34 -3.56
CA ARG A 41 0.90 6.61 -3.53
C ARG A 41 1.59 6.84 -2.20
N TRP A 42 2.00 5.76 -1.56
CA TRP A 42 2.93 5.82 -0.44
C TRP A 42 4.37 5.94 -0.96
N VAL A 43 5.03 7.04 -0.65
CA VAL A 43 6.39 7.36 -1.12
C VAL A 43 7.41 6.84 -0.11
N ARG A 44 8.17 5.82 -0.51
CA ARG A 44 9.17 5.11 0.31
C ARG A 44 10.60 5.31 -0.19
N SER A 45 10.79 5.88 -1.38
CA SER A 45 12.12 6.17 -1.92
C SER A 45 12.23 7.57 -2.54
N GLY A 46 13.47 8.04 -2.72
CA GLY A 46 13.73 9.31 -3.41
C GLY A 46 13.31 9.30 -4.88
N GLU A 47 13.39 8.14 -5.55
CA GLU A 47 12.92 7.96 -6.92
C GLU A 47 11.40 8.13 -7.01
N GLU A 48 10.66 7.50 -6.11
CA GLU A 48 9.20 7.63 -6.04
C GLU A 48 8.79 9.08 -5.74
N ALA A 49 9.52 9.77 -4.85
CA ALA A 49 9.31 11.17 -4.56
C ALA A 49 9.50 12.03 -5.82
N ASN A 50 10.50 11.73 -6.65
CA ASN A 50 10.73 12.44 -7.91
C ASN A 50 9.61 12.18 -8.92
N THR A 51 9.13 10.94 -9.03
CA THR A 51 7.98 10.58 -9.89
C THR A 51 6.71 11.31 -9.46
N VAL A 52 6.42 11.36 -8.15
CA VAL A 52 5.29 12.12 -7.60
C VAL A 52 5.43 13.61 -7.91
N ARG A 53 6.60 14.21 -7.68
CA ARG A 53 6.84 15.63 -8.02
C ARG A 53 6.66 15.91 -9.50
N ALA A 54 7.13 15.04 -10.38
CA ALA A 54 6.94 15.17 -11.82
C ALA A 54 5.45 15.16 -12.19
N ARG A 55 4.68 14.24 -11.59
CA ARG A 55 3.23 14.16 -11.79
C ARG A 55 2.50 15.41 -11.29
N VAL A 56 2.85 15.91 -10.11
CA VAL A 56 2.28 17.15 -9.57
C VAL A 56 2.58 18.33 -10.48
N LYS A 57 3.82 18.45 -10.99
CA LYS A 57 4.18 19.50 -11.97
C LYS A 57 3.35 19.41 -13.26
N GLN A 58 3.10 18.21 -13.76
CA GLN A 58 2.24 18.02 -14.95
C GLN A 58 0.80 18.48 -14.69
N LEU A 59 0.23 18.13 -13.53
CA LEU A 59 -1.13 18.54 -13.17
C LEU A 59 -1.25 20.06 -12.99
N LEU A 60 -0.21 20.71 -12.47
CA LEU A 60 -0.14 22.16 -12.31
C LEU A 60 0.21 22.92 -13.60
N ALA A 61 0.53 22.22 -14.69
CA ALA A 61 0.83 22.86 -15.98
C ALA A 61 -0.44 23.35 -16.71
N GLN A 62 -1.62 22.92 -16.27
CA GLN A 62 -2.92 23.35 -16.76
C GLN A 62 -3.67 24.14 -15.66
N PRO A 63 -4.75 24.89 -16.00
CA PRO A 63 -5.63 25.47 -15.01
C PRO A 63 -6.14 24.41 -14.02
N LEU A 64 -6.09 24.73 -12.72
CA LEU A 64 -6.41 23.80 -11.65
C LEU A 64 -7.93 23.64 -11.51
N ASP A 65 -8.41 22.41 -11.66
CA ASP A 65 -9.78 22.02 -11.37
C ASP A 65 -9.87 21.26 -10.02
N ALA A 66 -11.09 20.97 -9.58
CA ALA A 66 -11.30 20.30 -8.29
C ALA A 66 -10.68 18.88 -8.27
N GLU A 67 -10.75 18.16 -9.37
CA GLU A 67 -10.26 16.79 -9.47
C GLU A 67 -8.72 16.75 -9.39
N SER A 68 -8.04 17.55 -10.19
CA SER A 68 -6.58 17.69 -10.17
C SER A 68 -6.07 18.22 -8.83
N ALA A 69 -6.81 19.10 -8.15
CA ALA A 69 -6.48 19.53 -6.79
C ALA A 69 -6.51 18.37 -5.78
N VAL A 70 -7.55 17.53 -5.82
CA VAL A 70 -7.64 16.33 -4.95
C VAL A 70 -6.51 15.35 -5.28
N GLN A 71 -6.23 15.12 -6.57
CA GLN A 71 -5.15 14.23 -7.00
C GLN A 71 -3.78 14.72 -6.50
N ILE A 72 -3.53 16.03 -6.53
CA ILE A 72 -2.30 16.61 -5.98
C ILE A 72 -2.25 16.43 -4.46
N ALA A 73 -3.36 16.68 -3.75
CA ALA A 73 -3.43 16.53 -2.31
C ALA A 73 -3.17 15.08 -1.88
N LEU A 74 -3.73 14.09 -2.58
CA LEU A 74 -3.49 12.67 -2.29
C LEU A 74 -2.03 12.26 -2.53
N LEU A 75 -1.38 12.84 -3.54
CA LEU A 75 0.01 12.50 -3.86
C LEU A 75 1.04 13.22 -2.98
N ASN A 76 0.80 14.47 -2.60
CA ASN A 76 1.82 15.35 -2.02
C ASN A 76 1.50 15.88 -0.60
N ASN A 77 0.62 15.20 0.14
CA ASN A 77 0.30 15.57 1.53
C ASN A 77 1.21 14.83 2.53
N PRO A 78 2.07 15.54 3.29
CA PRO A 78 2.98 14.92 4.26
C PRO A 78 2.28 14.20 5.41
N GLY A 79 1.12 14.70 5.83
CA GLY A 79 0.31 14.07 6.88
C GLY A 79 -0.21 12.70 6.45
N LEU A 80 -0.68 12.57 5.20
CA LEU A 80 -1.06 11.27 4.63
C LEU A 80 0.14 10.32 4.56
N GLN A 81 1.31 10.79 4.09
CA GLN A 81 2.52 9.96 4.03
C GLN A 81 2.94 9.44 5.41
N ALA A 82 2.83 10.26 6.46
CA ALA A 82 3.11 9.84 7.83
C ALA A 82 2.13 8.75 8.32
N ARG A 83 0.83 8.91 8.03
CA ARG A 83 -0.18 7.89 8.37
C ARG A 83 0.04 6.57 7.62
N TYR A 84 0.47 6.62 6.36
CA TYR A 84 0.81 5.42 5.59
C TYR A 84 2.04 4.71 6.17
N ALA A 85 3.03 5.46 6.64
CA ALA A 85 4.19 4.89 7.31
C ALA A 85 3.81 4.18 8.63
N GLU A 86 2.88 4.75 9.40
CA GLU A 86 2.37 4.11 10.62
C GLU A 86 1.63 2.79 10.35
N LEU A 87 0.87 2.72 9.25
CA LEU A 87 0.21 1.47 8.83
C LEU A 87 1.26 0.36 8.58
N GLY A 88 2.33 0.69 7.85
CA GLY A 88 3.42 -0.25 7.60
C GLY A 88 4.17 -0.69 8.86
N ILE A 89 4.33 0.21 9.84
CA ILE A 89 4.94 -0.13 11.15
C ILE A 89 4.02 -1.06 11.94
N ALA A 90 2.71 -0.78 11.99
CA ALA A 90 1.74 -1.60 12.72
C ALA A 90 1.70 -3.05 12.21
N GLU A 91 1.82 -3.26 10.89
CA GLU A 91 1.90 -4.60 10.31
C GLU A 91 3.21 -5.31 10.68
N ALA A 92 4.34 -4.58 10.68
CA ALA A 92 5.64 -5.13 11.08
C ALA A 92 5.63 -5.56 12.55
N ASP A 93 5.01 -4.78 13.44
CA ASP A 93 4.84 -5.12 14.85
C ASP A 93 3.96 -6.37 15.02
N LEU A 94 2.92 -6.55 14.21
CA LEU A 94 2.08 -7.75 14.23
C LEU A 94 2.82 -9.00 13.73
N VAL A 95 3.68 -8.86 12.70
CA VAL A 95 4.57 -9.94 12.23
C VAL A 95 5.57 -10.32 13.32
N GLN A 96 6.16 -9.34 14.01
CA GLN A 96 6.99 -9.63 15.17
C GLN A 96 6.14 -10.31 16.25
N ALA A 97 4.92 -9.82 16.50
CA ALA A 97 3.98 -10.31 17.50
C ALA A 97 3.66 -11.81 17.41
N SER A 98 3.51 -12.27 16.17
CA SER A 98 3.16 -13.65 15.85
C SER A 98 4.33 -14.65 15.90
N ARG A 99 5.56 -14.16 16.15
CA ARG A 99 6.78 -15.01 16.20
C ARG A 99 7.18 -15.44 17.61
N TRP A 100 6.46 -15.03 18.64
CA TRP A 100 6.65 -15.45 20.04
C TRP A 100 5.67 -16.55 20.42
#